data_AF-A0A951L3B3-F1
#
_entry.id   AF-A0A951L3B3-F1
#
_cell.length_a   1.000
_cell.length_b   1.000
_cell.length_c   1.000
_cell.angle_alpha   90.00
_cell.angle_beta   90.00
_cell.angle_gamma   90.00
#
_symmetry.space_group_name_H-M   'P 1'
#
loop_
_entity.id
_entity.type
_entity.pdbx_description
1 polymer ?
#
loop_
_entity_poly.entity_id
_entity_poly.type
_entity_poly.pdbx_seq_one_letter_code
_entity_poly.pdbx_strand_id
1 'polypeptide(L)'
;FEIAEACAGLRFLVASIVFGCFFAVVMYRSTVRRILFIALSVSVPIFANGLRALGIIVLAHLEGSAAAVEADHVLYGWFFFTLVIIILIAIGITFAQKIDRSIPLRSTGWSKPAARRAATAIPAAVMLALIGPAYAARLDAVHPPSPLPGAEAPTVGPPWRAVPAAAADWRPVVKGAGREFLDGFEALGSGVVVRFVALYHLRASGDALTTTGNRMADDERWHVNAYGRAEVTFAGHPAVVASTEVISGQRRRLVWSFYVVDGRISSGLIETKLLRARAVLLQRVPVAAFVAISASMDDPQAPAEQQLTGFLEASQPLTQYLAMLPR
;
A
#
# COMPACT_ATOMS: atom_id res chain seq x y z
N PHE A 1 -0.15 18.35 -4.62
CA PHE A 1 -0.32 18.10 -3.18
C PHE A 1 -1.02 16.77 -2.99
N GLU A 2 -0.26 15.68 -2.92
CA GLU A 2 -0.78 14.47 -2.28
C GLU A 2 -0.51 14.60 -0.78
N ILE A 3 -1.54 14.34 0.02
CA ILE A 3 -1.41 14.16 1.46
C ILE A 3 -0.54 12.92 1.61
N ALA A 4 0.68 13.07 2.16
CA ALA A 4 1.59 11.97 2.46
C ALA A 4 0.80 10.74 2.90
N GLU A 5 0.87 9.67 2.10
CA GLU A 5 0.02 8.50 2.22
C GLU A 5 0.23 7.87 3.60
N ALA A 6 -0.71 8.20 4.49
CA ALA A 6 -0.90 7.71 5.84
C ALA A 6 0.40 7.33 6.59
N CYS A 7 0.85 8.26 7.45
CA CYS A 7 1.33 7.86 8.77
C CYS A 7 0.48 6.70 9.30
N ALA A 8 1.06 5.78 10.07
CA ALA A 8 0.38 4.62 10.66
C ALA A 8 -0.94 4.92 11.44
N GLY A 9 -1.35 6.20 11.54
CA GLY A 9 -2.59 6.72 12.07
C GLY A 9 -3.85 5.95 11.67
N LEU A 10 -4.02 5.46 10.44
CA LEU A 10 -5.22 4.65 10.12
C LEU A 10 -5.23 3.33 10.90
N ARG A 11 -4.09 2.63 10.97
CA ARG A 11 -3.97 1.37 11.72
C ARG A 11 -4.18 1.62 13.22
N PHE A 12 -3.61 2.70 13.75
CA PHE A 12 -3.78 3.10 15.14
C PHE A 12 -5.20 3.59 15.47
N LEU A 13 -5.89 4.24 14.53
CA LEU A 13 -7.28 4.64 14.67
C LEU A 13 -8.18 3.41 14.75
N VAL A 14 -8.01 2.44 13.84
CA VAL A 14 -8.75 1.18 13.89
C VAL A 14 -8.50 0.45 15.22
N ALA A 15 -7.24 0.37 15.66
CA ALA A 15 -6.91 -0.24 16.96
C ALA A 15 -7.57 0.49 18.14
N SER A 16 -7.54 1.83 18.15
CA SER A 16 -8.17 2.64 19.20
C SER A 16 -9.69 2.49 19.23
N ILE A 17 -10.35 2.42 18.07
CA ILE A 17 -11.81 2.20 17.99
C ILE A 17 -12.17 0.83 18.56
N VAL A 18 -11.43 -0.21 18.17
CA VAL A 18 -11.65 -1.58 18.69
C VAL A 18 -11.46 -1.61 20.21
N PHE A 19 -10.37 -0.99 20.70
CA PHE A 19 -10.11 -0.83 22.12
C PHE A 19 -11.23 -0.04 22.82
N GLY A 20 -11.69 1.06 22.23
CA GLY A 20 -12.75 1.92 22.74
C GLY A 20 -14.07 1.19 22.90
N CYS A 21 -14.47 0.42 21.88
CA CYS A 21 -15.64 -0.46 21.93
C CYS A 21 -15.52 -1.50 23.05
N PHE A 22 -14.36 -2.17 23.15
CA PHE A 22 -14.11 -3.16 24.19
C PHE A 22 -14.19 -2.54 25.59
N PHE A 23 -13.44 -1.47 25.83
CA PHE A 23 -13.40 -0.76 27.10
C PHE A 23 -14.78 -0.23 27.47
N ALA A 24 -15.54 0.32 26.51
CA ALA A 24 -16.87 0.86 26.76
C ALA A 24 -17.86 -0.22 27.23
N VAL A 25 -17.84 -1.39 26.61
CA VAL A 25 -18.72 -2.51 26.97
C VAL A 25 -18.37 -3.06 28.36
N VAL A 26 -17.08 -3.09 28.71
CA VAL A 26 -16.59 -3.60 29.99
C VAL A 26 -16.83 -2.61 31.14
N MET A 27 -16.54 -1.32 30.93
CA MET A 27 -16.46 -0.32 32.00
C MET A 27 -17.75 0.46 32.24
N TYR A 28 -18.67 0.52 31.27
CA TYR A 28 -19.91 1.28 31.39
C TYR A 28 -21.15 0.42 31.24
N ARG A 29 -22.17 0.68 32.07
CA ARG A 29 -23.53 0.12 31.89
C ARG A 29 -24.44 1.01 31.05
N SER A 30 -24.27 2.33 31.15
CA SER A 30 -25.08 3.30 30.40
C SER A 30 -24.68 3.35 28.92
N THR A 31 -25.65 3.14 28.03
CA THR A 31 -25.47 3.24 26.57
C THR A 31 -24.94 4.61 26.14
N VAL A 32 -25.38 5.69 26.82
CA VAL A 32 -24.90 7.05 26.53
C VAL A 32 -23.40 7.18 26.83
N ARG A 33 -22.94 6.67 27.98
CA ARG A 33 -21.50 6.68 28.33
C ARG A 33 -20.67 5.80 27.40
N ARG A 34 -21.23 4.68 26.93
CA ARG A 34 -20.59 3.83 25.92
C ARG A 34 -20.37 4.59 24.61
N ILE A 35 -21.42 5.22 24.09
CA ILE A 35 -21.36 5.99 22.84
C ILE A 35 -20.38 7.16 22.99
N LEU A 36 -20.42 7.88 24.11
CA LEU A 36 -19.50 8.98 24.38
C LEU A 36 -18.04 8.52 24.42
N PHE A 37 -17.74 7.40 25.08
CA PHE A 37 -16.38 6.89 25.15
C PHE A 37 -15.90 6.36 23.79
N ILE A 38 -16.77 5.70 23.02
CA ILE A 38 -16.45 5.27 21.66
C ILE A 38 -16.16 6.50 20.78
N ALA A 39 -16.96 7.56 20.88
CA ALA A 39 -16.69 8.82 20.19
C ALA A 39 -15.34 9.41 20.59
N LEU A 40 -14.99 9.43 21.89
CA LEU A 40 -13.67 9.83 22.37
C LEU A 40 -12.55 8.97 21.79
N SER A 41 -12.75 7.65 21.68
CA SER A 41 -11.77 6.71 21.10
C SER A 41 -11.55 6.90 19.59
N VAL A 42 -12.44 7.63 18.92
CA VAL A 42 -12.27 8.09 17.53
C VAL A 42 -11.60 9.46 17.52
N SER A 43 -12.15 10.43 18.26
CA SER A 43 -11.71 11.82 18.20
C SER A 43 -10.28 12.02 18.75
N VAL A 44 -9.95 11.45 19.91
CA VAL A 44 -8.65 11.67 20.55
C VAL A 44 -7.49 11.19 19.67
N PRO A 45 -7.50 9.97 19.09
CA PRO A 45 -6.43 9.55 18.18
C PRO A 45 -6.34 10.37 16.90
N ILE A 46 -7.46 10.91 16.38
CA ILE A 46 -7.43 11.79 15.21
C ILE A 46 -6.64 13.07 15.53
N PHE A 47 -6.98 13.75 16.63
CA PHE A 47 -6.26 14.94 17.06
C PHE A 47 -4.79 14.64 17.39
N ALA A 48 -4.55 13.54 18.08
CA ALA A 48 -3.22 13.11 18.43
C ALA A 48 -2.38 12.80 17.17
N ASN A 49 -2.95 12.13 16.17
CA ASN A 49 -2.27 11.88 14.91
C ASN A 49 -1.94 13.19 14.16
N GLY A 50 -2.79 14.21 14.26
CA GLY A 50 -2.48 15.56 13.75
C GLY A 50 -1.29 16.20 14.47
N LEU A 51 -1.26 16.14 15.81
CA LEU A 51 -0.14 16.64 16.61
C LEU A 51 1.16 15.90 16.31
N ARG A 52 1.08 14.58 16.11
CA ARG A 52 2.22 13.75 15.71
C ARG A 52 2.77 14.18 14.35
N ALA A 53 1.92 14.39 13.36
CA ALA A 53 2.33 14.84 12.03
C ALA A 53 3.01 16.22 12.10
N LEU A 54 2.45 17.15 12.88
CA LEU A 54 3.07 18.45 13.14
C LEU A 54 4.44 18.29 13.81
N GLY A 55 4.56 17.42 14.82
CA GLY A 55 5.81 17.15 15.52
C GLY A 55 6.91 16.64 14.58
N ILE A 56 6.57 15.74 13.64
CA ILE A 56 7.49 15.25 12.61
C ILE A 56 7.95 16.38 11.69
N ILE A 57 7.04 17.26 11.25
CA ILE A 57 7.38 18.42 10.40
C ILE A 57 8.33 19.36 11.12
N VAL A 58 8.06 19.66 12.39
CA VAL A 58 8.91 20.53 13.21
C VAL A 58 10.27 19.89 13.45
N LEU A 59 10.33 18.59 13.75
CA LEU A 59 11.59 17.87 13.95
C LEU A 59 12.43 17.86 12.67
N ALA A 60 11.81 17.60 11.52
CA ALA A 60 12.46 17.67 10.21
C ALA A 60 13.00 19.07 9.90
N HIS A 61 12.31 20.14 10.35
CA HIS A 61 12.79 21.51 10.20
C HIS A 61 14.01 21.83 11.08
N LEU A 62 14.09 21.24 12.28
CA LEU A 62 15.17 21.49 13.24
C LEU A 62 16.44 20.65 12.95
N GLU A 63 16.30 19.42 12.48
CA GLU A 63 17.43 18.49 12.29
C GLU A 63 18.07 18.53 10.89
N GLY A 64 17.47 19.26 9.94
CA GLY A 64 18.06 19.55 8.63
C GLY A 64 18.29 18.35 7.70
N SER A 65 17.95 17.12 8.12
CA SER A 65 18.04 15.91 7.30
C SER A 65 16.72 15.13 7.37
N ALA A 66 16.06 14.97 6.22
CA ALA A 66 14.80 14.23 6.12
C ALA A 66 14.97 12.71 6.35
N ALA A 67 16.19 12.19 6.13
CA ALA A 67 16.49 10.76 6.11
C ALA A 67 16.61 10.12 7.51
N ALA A 68 17.10 10.84 8.53
CA ALA A 68 17.17 10.32 9.90
C ALA A 68 15.78 10.26 10.56
N VAL A 69 14.93 11.23 10.23
CA VAL A 69 13.57 11.32 10.78
C VAL A 69 12.73 10.15 10.27
N GLU A 70 12.77 9.80 8.98
CA GLU A 70 11.95 8.72 8.37
C GLU A 70 12.18 7.33 9.00
N ALA A 71 13.42 6.99 9.38
CA ALA A 71 13.76 5.70 9.98
C ALA A 71 13.15 5.50 11.39
N ASP A 72 12.90 6.58 12.12
CA ASP A 72 12.38 6.56 13.50
C ASP A 72 10.85 6.72 13.61
N HIS A 73 10.13 6.84 12.48
CA HIS A 73 8.68 7.06 12.49
C HIS A 73 7.87 5.89 13.07
N VAL A 74 8.38 4.66 12.98
CA VAL A 74 7.70 3.47 13.53
C VAL A 74 7.83 3.43 15.05
N LEU A 75 9.02 3.68 15.58
CA LEU A 75 9.30 3.68 17.02
C LEU A 75 8.58 4.84 17.72
N TYR A 76 8.69 6.05 17.15
CA TYR A 76 7.95 7.23 17.62
C TYR A 76 6.44 7.02 17.57
N GLY A 77 5.95 6.39 16.48
CA GLY A 77 4.53 6.09 16.32
C GLY A 77 3.98 5.15 17.39
N TRP A 78 4.74 4.13 17.79
CA TRP A 78 4.34 3.20 18.85
C TRP A 78 4.32 3.88 20.23
N PHE A 79 5.34 4.69 20.55
CA PHE A 79 5.38 5.43 21.81
C PHE A 79 4.21 6.42 21.92
N PHE A 80 3.98 7.18 20.84
CA PHE A 80 2.89 8.15 20.78
C PHE A 80 1.51 7.48 20.86
N PHE A 81 1.31 6.35 20.19
CA PHE A 81 0.07 5.58 20.31
C PHE A 81 -0.16 5.06 21.72
N THR A 82 0.88 4.52 22.37
CA THR A 82 0.83 4.08 23.76
C THR A 82 0.39 5.21 24.69
N LEU A 83 0.96 6.41 24.52
CA LEU A 83 0.56 7.60 25.28
C LEU A 83 -0.92 7.93 25.09
N VAL A 84 -1.43 7.90 23.86
CA VAL A 84 -2.84 8.15 23.54
C VAL A 84 -3.75 7.11 24.21
N ILE A 85 -3.38 5.83 24.19
CA ILE A 85 -4.14 4.77 24.86
C ILE A 85 -4.15 4.97 26.38
N ILE A 86 -3.02 5.35 27.00
CA ILE A 86 -2.95 5.66 28.43
C ILE A 86 -3.88 6.83 28.78
N ILE A 87 -3.90 7.88 27.96
CA ILE A 87 -4.82 9.02 28.13
C ILE A 87 -6.28 8.56 28.03
N LEU A 88 -6.62 7.75 27.02
CA LEU A 88 -7.97 7.19 26.87
C LEU A 88 -8.36 6.31 28.07
N ILE A 89 -7.45 5.52 28.62
CA ILE A 89 -7.67 4.73 29.84
C ILE A 89 -7.90 5.66 31.03
N ALA A 90 -7.04 6.67 31.22
CA ALA A 90 -7.15 7.61 32.33
C ALA A 90 -8.51 8.35 32.31
N ILE A 91 -8.90 8.87 31.15
CA ILE A 91 -10.23 9.45 30.93
C ILE A 91 -11.30 8.38 31.17
N GLY A 92 -11.15 7.18 30.62
CA GLY A 92 -12.14 6.13 30.76
C GLY A 92 -12.40 5.70 32.20
N ILE A 93 -11.38 5.73 33.05
CA ILE A 93 -11.47 5.43 34.48
C ILE A 93 -12.20 6.54 35.24
N THR A 94 -12.03 7.82 34.90
CA THR A 94 -12.75 8.91 35.60
C THR A 94 -14.26 8.87 35.35
N PHE A 95 -14.68 8.40 34.18
CA PHE A 95 -16.10 8.19 33.84
C PHE A 95 -16.65 6.84 34.32
N ALA A 96 -15.78 5.94 34.81
CA ALA A 96 -16.18 4.61 35.25
C ALA A 96 -17.18 4.74 36.40
N GLN A 97 -18.31 4.05 36.27
CA GLN A 97 -19.31 4.04 37.32
C GLN A 97 -18.70 3.30 38.52
N LYS A 98 -18.50 4.03 39.64
CA LYS A 98 -18.20 3.40 40.92
C LYS A 98 -19.26 2.34 41.16
N ILE A 99 -18.82 1.08 41.30
CA ILE A 99 -19.70 -0.01 41.68
C ILE A 99 -20.30 0.39 43.02
N ASP A 100 -21.61 0.61 43.06
CA ASP A 100 -22.32 0.79 44.31
C ASP A 100 -22.13 -0.48 45.13
N ARG A 101 -21.25 -0.43 46.15
CA ARG A 101 -20.86 -1.57 46.98
C ARG A 101 -21.97 -1.98 47.95
N SER A 102 -23.15 -1.38 47.86
CA SER A 102 -24.31 -1.66 48.71
C SER A 102 -25.12 -2.91 48.29
N ILE A 103 -24.71 -3.61 47.23
CA ILE A 103 -25.30 -4.92 46.91
C ILE A 103 -24.71 -5.95 47.89
N PRO A 104 -25.51 -6.66 48.70
CA PRO A 104 -24.99 -7.74 49.53
C PRO A 104 -24.22 -8.70 48.62
N LEU A 105 -23.00 -9.08 49.02
CA LEU A 105 -22.17 -10.06 48.32
C LEU A 105 -22.89 -11.42 48.31
N ARG A 106 -23.89 -11.59 47.45
CA ARG A 106 -24.16 -12.90 46.88
C ARG A 106 -22.89 -13.25 46.12
N SER A 107 -22.23 -14.32 46.54
CA SER A 107 -21.21 -14.98 45.74
C SER A 107 -21.85 -15.38 44.40
N THR A 108 -21.85 -14.46 43.45
CA THR A 108 -22.07 -14.78 42.05
C THR A 108 -20.77 -15.39 41.56
N GLY A 109 -20.53 -16.64 41.97
CA GLY A 109 -19.84 -17.56 41.08
C GLY A 109 -20.49 -17.38 39.71
N TRP A 110 -19.67 -17.19 38.68
CA TRP A 110 -20.14 -16.82 37.34
C TRP A 110 -21.47 -17.51 37.05
N SER A 111 -22.50 -16.73 36.71
CA SER A 111 -23.77 -17.35 36.36
C SER A 111 -23.45 -18.36 35.26
N LYS A 112 -23.78 -19.64 35.49
CA LYS A 112 -23.50 -20.74 34.54
C LYS A 112 -23.83 -20.39 33.07
N PRO A 113 -24.86 -19.56 32.77
CA PRO A 113 -25.13 -19.10 31.40
C PRO A 113 -24.06 -18.17 30.81
N ALA A 114 -23.50 -17.23 31.57
CA ALA A 114 -22.50 -16.28 31.08
C ALA A 114 -21.14 -16.95 30.87
N ALA A 115 -20.73 -17.82 31.80
CA ALA A 115 -19.54 -18.67 31.67
C ALA A 115 -19.62 -19.56 30.43
N ARG A 116 -20.78 -20.21 30.21
CA ARG A 116 -21.02 -21.10 29.06
C ARG A 116 -21.08 -20.34 27.74
N ARG A 117 -21.67 -19.14 27.70
CA ARG A 117 -21.69 -18.28 26.50
C ARG A 117 -20.30 -17.76 26.15
N ALA A 118 -19.50 -17.34 27.13
CA ALA A 118 -18.10 -16.96 26.90
C ALA A 118 -17.25 -18.16 26.44
N ALA A 119 -17.47 -19.33 27.06
CA ALA A 119 -16.79 -20.58 26.69
C ALA A 119 -17.09 -21.06 25.26
N THR A 120 -18.19 -20.63 24.64
CA THR A 120 -18.48 -20.91 23.22
C THR A 120 -18.14 -19.73 22.30
N ALA A 121 -18.38 -18.49 22.74
CA ALA A 121 -18.19 -17.30 21.92
C ALA A 121 -16.71 -16.99 21.65
N ILE A 122 -15.84 -17.17 22.64
CA ILE A 122 -14.39 -16.95 22.48
C ILE A 122 -13.80 -17.92 21.45
N PRO A 123 -13.96 -19.26 21.58
CA PRO A 123 -13.43 -20.17 20.57
C PRO A 123 -14.10 -19.99 19.21
N ALA A 124 -15.40 -19.64 19.13
CA ALA A 124 -16.03 -19.32 17.86
C ALA A 124 -15.42 -18.07 17.19
N ALA A 125 -15.15 -17.01 17.96
CA ALA A 125 -14.49 -15.81 17.46
C ALA A 125 -13.05 -16.08 17.04
N VAL A 126 -12.31 -16.88 17.80
CA VAL A 126 -10.95 -17.32 17.45
C VAL A 126 -10.96 -18.16 16.17
N MET A 127 -11.87 -19.14 16.06
CA MET A 127 -12.03 -19.95 14.85
C MET A 127 -12.37 -19.07 13.65
N LEU A 128 -13.30 -18.13 13.79
CA LEU A 128 -13.65 -17.19 12.72
C LEU A 128 -12.45 -16.32 12.30
N ALA A 129 -11.67 -15.82 13.26
CA ALA A 129 -10.46 -15.04 12.99
C ALA A 129 -9.35 -15.87 12.33
N LEU A 130 -9.28 -17.17 12.62
CA LEU A 130 -8.27 -18.09 12.06
C LEU A 130 -8.64 -18.66 10.69
N ILE A 131 -9.93 -18.71 10.32
CA ILE A 131 -10.38 -19.24 9.03
C ILE A 131 -9.69 -18.52 7.86
N GLY A 132 -9.60 -17.18 7.90
CA GLY A 132 -8.96 -16.39 6.85
C GLY A 132 -7.48 -16.73 6.65
N PRO A 133 -6.63 -16.56 7.68
CA PRO A 133 -5.21 -16.91 7.62
C PRO A 133 -4.96 -18.40 7.30
N ALA A 134 -5.77 -19.32 7.84
CA ALA A 134 -5.64 -20.75 7.55
C ALA A 134 -5.96 -21.06 6.08
N TYR A 135 -7.02 -20.44 5.53
CA TYR A 135 -7.37 -20.59 4.12
C TYR A 135 -6.29 -19.98 3.21
N ALA A 136 -5.76 -18.80 3.55
CA ALA A 136 -4.66 -18.19 2.82
C ALA A 136 -3.39 -19.06 2.85
N ALA A 137 -3.01 -19.59 4.01
CA ALA A 137 -1.88 -20.49 4.16
C ALA A 137 -2.06 -21.78 3.34
N ARG A 138 -3.28 -22.33 3.31
CA ARG A 138 -3.60 -23.49 2.47
C ARG A 138 -3.45 -23.16 0.99
N LEU A 139 -3.93 -22.00 0.52
CA LEU A 139 -3.80 -21.60 -0.88
C LEU A 139 -2.33 -21.47 -1.30
N ASP A 140 -1.51 -20.83 -0.47
CA ASP A 140 -0.07 -20.68 -0.68
C ASP A 140 0.66 -22.04 -0.65
N ALA A 141 0.23 -23.00 0.18
CA ALA A 141 0.83 -24.32 0.24
C ALA A 141 0.49 -25.19 -0.99
N VAL A 142 -0.72 -25.04 -1.55
CA VAL A 142 -1.14 -25.75 -2.77
C VAL A 142 -0.47 -25.15 -4.01
N HIS A 143 -0.19 -23.84 -3.99
CA HIS A 143 0.44 -23.12 -5.10
C HIS A 143 1.73 -22.43 -4.61
N PRO A 144 2.81 -23.20 -4.34
CA PRO A 144 4.06 -22.62 -3.93
C PRO A 144 4.58 -21.66 -5.01
N PRO A 145 5.21 -20.53 -4.64
CA PRO A 145 5.79 -19.63 -5.62
C PRO A 145 6.88 -20.37 -6.39
N SER A 146 6.62 -20.64 -7.66
CA SER A 146 7.64 -21.15 -8.58
C SER A 146 8.54 -19.97 -8.96
N PRO A 147 9.87 -20.08 -8.89
CA PRO A 147 10.74 -19.00 -9.33
C PRO A 147 10.44 -18.69 -10.82
N LEU A 148 10.69 -17.45 -11.26
CA LEU A 148 10.56 -17.01 -12.67
C LEU A 148 11.90 -17.02 -13.43
N PRO A 149 12.75 -18.08 -13.40
CA PRO A 149 14.11 -18.00 -13.94
C PRO A 149 14.14 -17.96 -15.48
N GLY A 150 13.02 -18.23 -16.18
CA GLY A 150 12.94 -18.22 -17.64
C GLY A 150 12.16 -17.07 -18.29
N ALA A 151 11.59 -16.13 -17.52
CA ALA A 151 10.83 -15.03 -18.12
C ALA A 151 11.77 -14.06 -18.88
N GLU A 152 11.59 -13.95 -20.20
CA GLU A 152 12.24 -12.94 -21.03
C GLU A 152 11.52 -11.59 -20.91
N ALA A 153 12.20 -10.48 -21.17
CA ALA A 153 11.58 -9.16 -21.12
C ALA A 153 10.45 -9.06 -22.19
N PRO A 154 9.31 -8.39 -21.89
CA PRO A 154 8.30 -8.13 -22.90
C PRO A 154 8.90 -7.46 -24.15
N THR A 155 8.44 -7.81 -25.35
CA THR A 155 9.01 -7.23 -26.57
C THR A 155 8.41 -5.87 -26.91
N VAL A 156 9.14 -5.07 -27.70
CA VAL A 156 8.65 -3.79 -28.25
C VAL A 156 8.87 -3.83 -29.76
N GLY A 157 7.83 -3.52 -30.53
CA GLY A 157 7.88 -3.51 -31.98
C GLY A 157 8.51 -2.24 -32.57
N PRO A 158 8.76 -2.22 -33.89
CA PRO A 158 9.13 -1.00 -34.61
C PRO A 158 8.13 0.16 -34.37
N PRO A 159 8.57 1.42 -34.38
CA PRO A 159 9.90 1.91 -34.80
C PRO A 159 10.98 1.87 -33.70
N TRP A 160 10.66 1.38 -32.51
CA TRP A 160 11.56 1.41 -31.36
C TRP A 160 12.65 0.35 -31.45
N ARG A 161 13.87 0.73 -31.06
CA ARG A 161 15.03 -0.16 -31.00
C ARG A 161 15.63 -0.12 -29.60
N ALA A 162 16.03 -1.28 -29.10
CA ALA A 162 16.70 -1.38 -27.82
C ALA A 162 18.06 -0.68 -27.88
N VAL A 163 18.36 0.13 -26.87
CA VAL A 163 19.65 0.78 -26.67
C VAL A 163 20.32 0.26 -25.38
N PRO A 164 21.66 0.30 -25.27
CA PRO A 164 22.36 -0.26 -24.11
C PRO A 164 21.88 0.31 -22.77
N ALA A 165 21.77 -0.55 -21.75
CA ALA A 165 21.25 -0.21 -20.41
C ALA A 165 21.98 0.94 -19.70
N ALA A 166 23.21 1.28 -20.11
CA ALA A 166 23.94 2.46 -19.63
C ALA A 166 23.24 3.80 -19.97
N ALA A 167 22.27 3.79 -20.89
CA ALA A 167 21.43 4.95 -21.20
C ALA A 167 20.25 5.14 -20.21
N ALA A 168 19.94 4.16 -19.36
CA ALA A 168 18.87 4.27 -18.37
C ALA A 168 19.37 4.98 -17.10
N ASP A 169 19.38 6.32 -17.15
CA ASP A 169 19.81 7.18 -16.04
C ASP A 169 18.81 7.29 -14.88
N TRP A 170 17.67 6.62 -15.00
CA TRP A 170 16.55 6.59 -14.06
C TRP A 170 16.09 5.15 -13.80
N ARG A 171 15.72 4.85 -12.55
CA ARG A 171 15.16 3.57 -12.11
C ARG A 171 14.20 3.80 -10.93
N PRO A 172 13.01 3.16 -10.90
CA PRO A 172 12.17 3.18 -9.72
C PRO A 172 12.73 2.29 -8.60
N VAL A 173 12.42 2.63 -7.35
CA VAL A 173 12.74 1.80 -6.18
C VAL A 173 11.57 0.86 -5.96
N VAL A 174 11.77 -0.44 -6.15
CA VAL A 174 10.77 -1.48 -5.88
C VAL A 174 11.33 -2.53 -4.92
N LYS A 175 10.45 -3.24 -4.20
CA LYS A 175 10.87 -4.27 -3.22
C LYS A 175 10.12 -5.57 -3.47
N GLY A 176 10.82 -6.69 -3.33
CA GLY A 176 10.20 -8.03 -3.32
C GLY A 176 9.66 -8.49 -4.68
N ALA A 177 10.13 -7.89 -5.79
CA ALA A 177 9.89 -8.42 -7.12
C ALA A 177 10.66 -9.74 -7.31
N GLY A 178 10.02 -10.73 -7.93
CA GLY A 178 10.66 -12.00 -8.28
C GLY A 178 11.58 -11.87 -9.50
N ARG A 179 11.29 -10.92 -10.39
CA ARG A 179 12.14 -10.57 -11.53
C ARG A 179 11.93 -9.13 -11.96
N GLU A 180 13.00 -8.50 -12.42
CA GLU A 180 13.00 -7.10 -12.86
C GLU A 180 13.68 -6.97 -14.23
N PHE A 181 13.13 -6.11 -15.08
CA PHE A 181 13.68 -5.73 -16.37
C PHE A 181 13.83 -4.22 -16.39
N LEU A 182 14.98 -3.73 -16.87
CA LEU A 182 15.25 -2.31 -17.09
C LEU A 182 15.90 -2.16 -18.45
N ASP A 183 15.18 -1.56 -19.38
CA ASP A 183 15.53 -1.49 -20.80
C ASP A 183 15.44 -0.04 -21.29
N GLY A 184 16.35 0.35 -22.18
CA GLY A 184 16.27 1.61 -22.91
C GLY A 184 15.82 1.38 -24.34
N PHE A 185 14.99 2.28 -24.89
CA PHE A 185 14.54 2.25 -26.27
C PHE A 185 14.61 3.63 -26.91
N GLU A 186 14.89 3.66 -28.21
CA GLU A 186 14.93 4.88 -29.01
C GLU A 186 14.24 4.65 -30.36
N ALA A 187 13.57 5.68 -30.86
CA ALA A 187 13.02 5.76 -32.20
C ALA A 187 13.59 7.00 -32.91
N LEU A 188 13.49 7.05 -34.24
CA LEU A 188 14.01 8.18 -35.01
C LEU A 188 13.31 9.47 -34.59
N GLY A 189 14.08 10.45 -34.10
CA GLY A 189 13.55 11.74 -33.63
C GLY A 189 12.89 11.70 -32.25
N SER A 190 13.03 10.60 -31.50
CA SER A 190 12.67 10.54 -30.08
C SER A 190 13.91 10.67 -29.20
N GLY A 191 13.71 10.98 -27.92
CA GLY A 191 14.71 10.70 -26.90
C GLY A 191 14.70 9.22 -26.49
N VAL A 192 15.52 8.89 -25.49
CA VAL A 192 15.55 7.54 -24.90
C VAL A 192 14.38 7.35 -23.93
N VAL A 193 13.51 6.40 -24.25
CA VAL A 193 12.46 5.90 -23.35
C VAL A 193 13.02 4.74 -22.53
N VAL A 194 12.94 4.87 -21.21
CA VAL A 194 13.34 3.84 -20.26
C VAL A 194 12.11 3.07 -19.82
N ARG A 195 12.14 1.74 -19.92
CA ARG A 195 11.10 0.84 -19.43
C ARG A 195 11.61 0.04 -18.25
N PHE A 196 10.82 0.02 -17.19
CA PHE A 196 10.98 -0.85 -16.04
C PHE A 196 9.77 -1.78 -15.90
N VAL A 197 10.01 -3.08 -15.71
CA VAL A 197 8.98 -4.07 -15.44
C VAL A 197 9.41 -4.94 -14.27
N ALA A 198 8.62 -4.97 -13.20
CA ALA A 198 8.82 -5.84 -12.05
C ALA A 198 7.69 -6.87 -11.97
N LEU A 199 8.05 -8.15 -11.95
CA LEU A 199 7.14 -9.28 -11.85
C LEU A 199 7.01 -9.75 -10.40
N TYR A 200 5.78 -9.97 -9.96
CA TYR A 200 5.43 -10.38 -8.60
C TYR A 200 4.58 -11.63 -8.62
N HIS A 201 4.88 -12.59 -7.75
CA HIS A 201 3.96 -13.68 -7.47
C HIS A 201 2.88 -13.22 -6.51
N LEU A 202 1.64 -13.45 -6.89
CA LEU A 202 0.49 -13.20 -6.06
C LEU A 202 0.36 -14.31 -5.03
N ARG A 203 0.37 -13.92 -3.75
CA ARG A 203 0.14 -14.84 -2.63
C ARG A 203 -1.11 -14.46 -1.87
N ALA A 204 -1.79 -15.45 -1.31
CA ALA A 204 -2.94 -15.22 -0.43
C ALA A 204 -2.51 -14.58 0.89
N SER A 205 -1.30 -14.88 1.37
CA SER A 205 -0.77 -14.31 2.61
C SER A 205 -0.37 -12.83 2.50
N GLY A 206 -0.11 -12.31 1.30
CA GLY A 206 0.54 -11.00 1.13
C GLY A 206 1.70 -11.05 0.13
N ASP A 207 1.94 -9.94 -0.57
CA ASP A 207 3.06 -9.73 -1.49
C ASP A 207 3.42 -8.25 -1.52
N ALA A 208 4.57 -7.93 -2.11
CA ALA A 208 5.12 -6.59 -2.11
C ALA A 208 4.58 -5.67 -3.23
N LEU A 209 3.76 -6.17 -4.17
CA LEU A 209 3.29 -5.41 -5.35
C LEU A 209 2.61 -4.10 -4.97
N THR A 210 1.78 -4.13 -3.91
CA THR A 210 1.01 -2.96 -3.44
C THR A 210 1.51 -2.44 -2.09
N THR A 211 2.75 -2.78 -1.72
CA THR A 211 3.36 -2.18 -0.53
C THR A 211 3.78 -0.75 -0.82
N THR A 212 3.69 0.11 0.19
CA THR A 212 4.05 1.55 0.12
C THR A 212 5.55 1.79 -0.14
N GLY A 213 6.33 0.75 -0.44
CA GLY A 213 7.76 0.84 -0.73
C GLY A 213 8.10 1.07 -2.19
N ASN A 214 7.14 1.00 -3.11
CA ASN A 214 7.37 1.24 -4.54
C ASN A 214 7.35 2.74 -4.82
N ARG A 215 8.49 3.32 -5.22
CA ARG A 215 8.68 4.75 -5.48
C ARG A 215 9.23 4.98 -6.88
N MET A 216 8.80 6.07 -7.53
CA MET A 216 9.31 6.46 -8.86
C MET A 216 10.65 7.18 -8.78
N ALA A 217 11.11 7.54 -7.59
CA ALA A 217 12.34 8.26 -7.33
C ALA A 217 13.08 7.61 -6.16
N ASP A 218 14.41 7.69 -6.18
CA ASP A 218 15.27 7.15 -5.12
C ASP A 218 15.42 8.11 -3.93
N ASP A 219 14.99 9.38 -4.11
CA ASP A 219 15.12 10.49 -3.17
C ASP A 219 16.59 10.84 -2.82
N GLU A 220 17.54 10.34 -3.61
CA GLU A 220 18.96 10.68 -3.52
C GLU A 220 19.43 11.43 -4.77
N ARG A 221 19.15 10.87 -5.95
CA ARG A 221 19.51 11.42 -7.26
C ARG A 221 18.30 12.01 -7.98
N TRP A 222 17.17 11.35 -7.86
CA TRP A 222 15.89 11.75 -8.44
C TRP A 222 14.92 12.06 -7.31
N HIS A 223 14.16 13.15 -7.47
CA HIS A 223 13.11 13.54 -6.55
C HIS A 223 11.79 13.69 -7.31
N VAL A 224 10.67 13.38 -6.67
CA VAL A 224 9.36 13.64 -7.27
C VAL A 224 9.05 15.13 -7.21
N ASN A 225 8.73 15.71 -8.37
CA ASN A 225 8.31 17.10 -8.51
C ASN A 225 6.78 17.22 -8.55
N ALA A 226 6.10 16.35 -9.29
CA ALA A 226 4.65 16.38 -9.44
C ALA A 226 4.05 14.99 -9.61
N TYR A 227 2.83 14.82 -9.14
CA TYR A 227 1.98 13.67 -9.41
C TYR A 227 0.80 14.10 -10.27
N GLY A 228 0.34 13.19 -11.12
CA GLY A 228 -0.78 13.40 -12.03
C GLY A 228 -1.37 12.08 -12.51
N ARG A 229 -2.25 12.17 -13.50
CA ARG A 229 -2.83 11.04 -14.20
C ARG A 229 -2.78 11.31 -15.69
N ALA A 230 -2.58 10.26 -16.48
CA ALA A 230 -2.65 10.34 -17.93
C ALA A 230 -3.67 9.33 -18.44
N GLU A 231 -4.45 9.72 -19.44
CA GLU A 231 -5.31 8.81 -20.20
C GLU A 231 -4.48 8.21 -21.33
N VAL A 232 -4.45 6.89 -21.40
CA VAL A 232 -3.70 6.14 -22.40
C VAL A 232 -4.61 5.10 -23.04
N THR A 233 -4.31 4.73 -24.27
CA THR A 233 -4.99 3.61 -24.92
C THR A 233 -4.07 2.40 -24.88
N PHE A 234 -4.52 1.31 -24.26
CA PHE A 234 -3.76 0.06 -24.19
C PHE A 234 -4.48 -1.04 -24.95
N ALA A 235 -3.83 -1.60 -25.98
CA ALA A 235 -4.44 -2.62 -26.85
C ALA A 235 -5.86 -2.25 -27.30
N GLY A 236 -6.07 -0.99 -27.69
CA GLY A 236 -7.36 -0.45 -28.15
C GLY A 236 -8.38 -0.09 -27.06
N HIS A 237 -8.04 -0.23 -25.77
CA HIS A 237 -8.94 0.10 -24.66
C HIS A 237 -8.42 1.32 -23.89
N PRO A 238 -9.28 2.31 -23.57
CA PRO A 238 -8.87 3.43 -22.75
C PRO A 238 -8.56 2.97 -21.32
N ALA A 239 -7.48 3.48 -20.76
CA ALA A 239 -7.02 3.24 -19.41
C ALA A 239 -6.44 4.53 -18.82
N VAL A 240 -6.48 4.64 -17.49
CA VAL A 240 -5.84 5.75 -16.78
C VAL A 240 -4.60 5.23 -16.07
N VAL A 241 -3.45 5.84 -16.30
CA VAL A 241 -2.17 5.52 -15.65
C VAL A 241 -1.75 6.63 -14.69
N ALA A 242 -0.96 6.27 -13.67
CA ALA A 242 -0.38 7.26 -12.78
C ALA A 242 0.76 7.98 -13.51
N SER A 243 0.77 9.30 -13.46
CA SER A 243 1.81 10.15 -14.05
C SER A 243 2.64 10.76 -12.92
N THR A 244 3.95 10.74 -13.04
CA THR A 244 4.86 11.29 -12.04
C THR A 244 6.00 12.01 -12.74
N GLU A 245 6.18 13.29 -12.43
CA GLU A 245 7.33 14.05 -12.87
C GLU A 245 8.45 13.88 -11.84
N VAL A 246 9.63 13.46 -12.31
CA VAL A 246 10.84 13.32 -11.48
C VAL A 246 11.94 14.24 -11.99
N ILE A 247 12.72 14.77 -11.06
CA ILE A 247 13.76 15.77 -11.34
C ILE A 247 15.11 15.38 -10.72
N SER A 248 16.18 15.67 -11.45
CA SER A 248 17.57 15.47 -11.02
C SER A 248 18.43 16.64 -11.52
N GLY A 249 18.59 17.66 -10.67
CA GLY A 249 19.21 18.94 -11.06
C GLY A 249 18.36 19.66 -12.10
N GLN A 250 18.91 19.87 -13.30
CA GLN A 250 18.18 20.49 -14.43
C GLN A 250 17.42 19.47 -15.30
N ARG A 251 17.65 18.17 -15.09
CA ARG A 251 17.03 17.12 -15.90
C ARG A 251 15.65 16.79 -15.36
N ARG A 252 14.67 16.72 -16.24
CA ARG A 252 13.27 16.40 -15.92
C ARG A 252 12.84 15.18 -16.71
N ARG A 253 12.14 14.24 -16.06
CA ARG A 253 11.56 13.08 -16.72
C ARG A 253 10.10 12.92 -16.33
N LEU A 254 9.30 12.54 -17.31
CA LEU A 254 7.93 12.08 -17.09
C LEU A 254 7.97 10.56 -16.90
N VAL A 255 7.27 10.07 -15.90
CA VAL A 255 7.13 8.64 -15.60
C VAL A 255 5.65 8.28 -15.63
N TRP A 256 5.26 7.33 -16.46
CA TRP A 256 3.96 6.69 -16.38
C TRP A 256 4.09 5.33 -15.71
N SER A 257 3.26 5.08 -14.69
CA SER A 257 3.28 3.83 -13.94
C SER A 257 1.89 3.24 -13.76
N PHE A 258 1.84 1.92 -13.75
CA PHE A 258 0.60 1.16 -13.61
C PHE A 258 0.89 -0.28 -13.17
N TYR A 259 -0.15 -0.92 -12.67
CA TYR A 259 -0.17 -2.32 -12.27
C TYR A 259 -0.91 -3.13 -13.32
N VAL A 260 -0.45 -4.35 -13.56
CA VAL A 260 -1.15 -5.35 -14.39
C VAL A 260 -1.48 -6.56 -13.52
N VAL A 261 -2.77 -6.77 -13.26
CA VAL A 261 -3.28 -7.84 -12.38
C VAL A 261 -4.53 -8.46 -13.01
N ASP A 262 -4.63 -9.79 -13.05
CA ASP A 262 -5.79 -10.52 -13.61
C ASP A 262 -6.13 -10.08 -15.06
N GLY A 263 -5.10 -9.80 -15.86
CA GLY A 263 -5.27 -9.33 -17.25
C GLY A 263 -5.86 -7.92 -17.38
N ARG A 264 -5.88 -7.13 -16.29
CA ARG A 264 -6.36 -5.75 -16.26
C ARG A 264 -5.26 -4.79 -15.84
N ILE A 265 -5.30 -3.59 -16.41
CA ILE A 265 -4.44 -2.49 -15.99
C ILE A 265 -5.16 -1.71 -14.89
N SER A 266 -4.43 -1.32 -13.85
CA SER A 266 -4.91 -0.44 -12.80
C SER A 266 -3.84 0.58 -12.44
N SER A 267 -4.24 1.83 -12.20
CA SER A 267 -3.37 2.88 -11.66
C SER A 267 -3.55 3.11 -10.17
N GLY A 268 -4.60 2.52 -9.57
CA GLY A 268 -4.94 2.74 -8.17
C GLY A 268 -4.55 1.56 -7.27
N LEU A 269 -4.00 1.86 -6.09
CA LEU A 269 -3.65 0.83 -5.10
C LEU A 269 -4.87 0.02 -4.63
N ILE A 270 -6.03 0.65 -4.46
CA ILE A 270 -7.26 -0.01 -3.98
C ILE A 270 -7.79 -0.98 -5.04
N GLU A 271 -7.90 -0.52 -6.29
CA GLU A 271 -8.36 -1.35 -7.40
C GLU A 271 -7.39 -2.53 -7.62
N THR A 272 -6.07 -2.27 -7.59
CA THR A 272 -5.05 -3.32 -7.67
C THR A 272 -5.20 -4.35 -6.55
N LYS A 273 -5.46 -3.93 -5.30
CA LYS A 273 -5.72 -4.84 -4.17
C LYS A 273 -6.98 -5.69 -4.37
N LEU A 274 -8.04 -5.13 -4.94
CA LEU A 274 -9.28 -5.85 -5.22
C LEU A 274 -9.10 -6.87 -6.35
N LEU A 275 -8.45 -6.47 -7.44
CA LEU A 275 -8.11 -7.35 -8.57
C LEU A 275 -7.22 -8.51 -8.11
N ARG A 276 -6.25 -8.21 -7.26
CA ARG A 276 -5.40 -9.23 -6.64
C ARG A 276 -6.21 -10.21 -5.80
N ALA A 277 -7.07 -9.72 -4.90
CA ALA A 277 -7.89 -10.58 -4.06
C ALA A 277 -8.74 -11.52 -4.93
N ARG A 278 -9.33 -10.99 -6.00
CA ARG A 278 -10.07 -11.78 -6.99
C ARG A 278 -9.18 -12.81 -7.69
N ALA A 279 -7.99 -12.42 -8.16
CA ALA A 279 -7.07 -13.31 -8.87
C ALA A 279 -6.66 -14.52 -8.02
N VAL A 280 -6.33 -14.26 -6.75
CA VAL A 280 -5.93 -15.30 -5.78
C VAL A 280 -7.11 -16.19 -5.40
N LEU A 281 -8.27 -15.60 -5.10
CA LEU A 281 -9.45 -16.38 -4.69
C LEU A 281 -10.02 -17.24 -5.82
N LEU A 282 -9.98 -16.74 -7.06
CA LEU A 282 -10.45 -17.46 -8.25
C LEU A 282 -9.34 -18.29 -8.93
N GLN A 283 -8.12 -18.31 -8.37
CA GLN A 283 -6.96 -19.06 -8.88
C GLN A 283 -6.69 -18.80 -10.37
N ARG A 284 -6.86 -17.54 -10.81
CA ARG A 284 -6.83 -17.20 -12.25
C ARG A 284 -5.44 -16.96 -12.78
N VAL A 285 -4.63 -16.19 -12.05
CA VAL A 285 -3.30 -15.78 -12.50
C VAL A 285 -2.37 -15.70 -11.29
N PRO A 286 -1.22 -16.39 -11.29
CA PRO A 286 -0.28 -16.38 -10.17
C PRO A 286 0.71 -15.21 -10.23
N VAL A 287 0.76 -14.46 -11.33
CA VAL A 287 1.74 -13.38 -11.54
C VAL A 287 1.03 -12.05 -11.82
N ALA A 288 1.57 -10.99 -11.24
CA ALA A 288 1.23 -9.60 -11.54
C ALA A 288 2.50 -8.83 -11.92
N ALA A 289 2.31 -7.68 -12.57
CA ALA A 289 3.41 -6.78 -12.91
C ALA A 289 3.18 -5.38 -12.35
N PHE A 290 4.26 -4.73 -11.95
CA PHE A 290 4.37 -3.29 -11.87
C PHE A 290 5.19 -2.81 -13.06
N VAL A 291 4.67 -1.83 -13.79
CA VAL A 291 5.30 -1.27 -14.98
C VAL A 291 5.51 0.21 -14.76
N ALA A 292 6.69 0.70 -15.12
CA ALA A 292 6.97 2.11 -15.20
C ALA A 292 7.75 2.41 -16.48
N ILE A 293 7.31 3.42 -17.24
CA ILE A 293 8.00 3.90 -18.43
C ILE A 293 8.33 5.37 -18.27
N SER A 294 9.47 5.81 -18.78
CA SER A 294 9.95 7.17 -18.56
C SER A 294 10.61 7.77 -19.79
N ALA A 295 10.30 9.02 -20.08
CA ALA A 295 10.93 9.83 -21.13
C ALA A 295 11.45 11.15 -20.57
N SER A 296 12.51 11.69 -21.16
CA SER A 296 13.01 13.03 -20.83
C SER A 296 12.00 14.10 -21.26
N MET A 297 11.87 15.15 -20.46
CA MET A 297 11.08 16.34 -20.74
C MET A 297 11.96 17.53 -21.19
N ASP A 298 13.26 17.29 -21.39
CA ASP A 298 14.25 18.33 -21.63
C ASP A 298 14.27 18.79 -23.09
N ASP A 299 13.75 17.97 -24.02
CA ASP A 299 13.64 18.28 -25.45
C ASP A 299 12.24 18.78 -25.82
N PRO A 300 12.06 20.08 -26.16
CA PRO A 300 10.77 20.62 -26.58
C PRO A 300 10.27 20.05 -27.91
N GLN A 301 11.15 19.53 -28.77
CA GLN A 301 10.77 18.97 -30.07
C GLN A 301 10.27 17.52 -29.96
N ALA A 302 10.53 16.85 -28.83
CA ALA A 302 10.07 15.50 -28.55
C ALA A 302 9.26 15.48 -27.23
N PRO A 303 7.97 15.85 -27.23
CA PRO A 303 7.16 15.86 -26.01
C PRO A 303 7.12 14.47 -25.35
N ALA A 304 7.43 14.41 -24.05
CA ALA A 304 7.51 13.16 -23.30
C ALA A 304 6.22 12.32 -23.40
N GLU A 305 5.04 12.94 -23.30
CA GLU A 305 3.74 12.25 -23.41
C GLU A 305 3.54 11.57 -24.77
N GLN A 306 3.95 12.24 -25.85
CA GLN A 306 3.86 11.68 -27.20
C GLN A 306 4.82 10.50 -27.37
N GLN A 307 6.03 10.61 -26.84
CA GLN A 307 7.01 9.50 -26.84
C GLN A 307 6.49 8.30 -26.06
N LEU A 308 5.97 8.51 -24.85
CA LEU A 308 5.43 7.43 -24.01
C LEU A 308 4.19 6.78 -24.62
N THR A 309 3.33 7.56 -25.29
CA THR A 309 2.15 7.04 -26.02
C THR A 309 2.58 6.13 -27.16
N GLY A 310 3.45 6.61 -28.05
CA GLY A 310 3.96 5.80 -29.17
C GLY A 310 4.77 4.58 -28.72
N PHE A 311 5.43 4.67 -27.56
CA PHE A 311 6.11 3.54 -26.94
C PHE A 311 5.13 2.47 -26.42
N LEU A 312 4.07 2.89 -25.74
CA LEU A 312 3.04 1.96 -25.24
C LEU A 312 2.29 1.27 -26.37
N GLU A 313 1.97 1.98 -27.45
CA GLU A 313 1.27 1.40 -28.61
C GLU A 313 2.12 0.33 -29.33
N ALA A 314 3.43 0.52 -29.39
CA ALA A 314 4.36 -0.44 -29.98
C ALA A 314 4.77 -1.57 -29.03
N SER A 315 4.49 -1.44 -27.73
CA SER A 315 4.84 -2.44 -26.72
C SER A 315 3.93 -3.66 -26.81
N GLN A 316 4.51 -4.86 -26.62
CA GLN A 316 3.71 -6.08 -26.47
C GLN A 316 2.67 -5.88 -25.36
N PRO A 317 1.38 -6.25 -25.57
CA PRO A 317 0.38 -6.14 -24.53
C PRO A 317 0.78 -6.95 -23.29
N LEU A 318 1.13 -6.26 -22.20
CA LEU A 318 1.57 -6.88 -20.95
C LEU A 318 0.55 -7.86 -20.37
N THR A 319 -0.74 -7.63 -20.63
CA THR A 319 -1.82 -8.55 -20.25
C THR A 319 -1.68 -9.92 -20.93
N GLN A 320 -1.29 -9.93 -22.22
CA GLN A 320 -1.00 -11.16 -22.96
C GLN A 320 0.32 -11.78 -22.52
N TYR A 321 1.36 -10.96 -22.32
CA TYR A 321 2.66 -11.42 -21.84
C TYR A 321 2.53 -12.16 -20.49
N LEU A 322 1.81 -11.59 -19.52
CA LEU A 322 1.59 -12.26 -18.23
C LEU A 322 0.82 -13.57 -18.35
N ALA A 323 -0.06 -13.71 -19.34
CA ALA A 323 -0.80 -14.95 -19.60
C ALA A 323 0.08 -16.05 -20.24
N MET A 324 1.20 -15.68 -20.86
CA MET A 324 2.18 -16.60 -21.44
C MET A 324 3.20 -17.11 -20.41
N LEU A 325 3.34 -16.42 -19.27
CA LEU A 325 4.24 -16.86 -18.21
C LEU A 325 3.79 -18.20 -17.62
N PRO A 326 4.73 -19.09 -17.25
CA PRO A 326 4.42 -20.34 -16.61
C PRO A 326 3.62 -20.09 -15.31
N ARG A 327 2.59 -20.92 -15.11
CA ARG A 327 1.72 -20.88 -13.93
C ARG A 327 2.35 -21.61 -12.75
#